data_AF-A0A534VV04-F1
#
_entry.id   AF-A0A534VV04-F1
#
_cell.length_a   1.000
_cell.length_b   1.000
_cell.length_c   1.000
_cell.angle_alpha   90.00
_cell.angle_beta   90.00
_cell.angle_gamma   90.00
#
_symmetry.space_group_name_H-M   'P 1'
#
loop_
_entity.id
_entity.type
_entity.pdbx_description
1 polymer ?
#
loop_
_entity_poly.entity_id
_entity_poly.type
_entity_poly.pdbx_seq_one_letter_code
_entity_poly.pdbx_strand_id
1 'polypeptide(L)'
;MTGESTPPLPREIEADPGHEVIRARLRAGGRRLWPGGQAVVPVLPLRPALAGALGAAYRDGRLVLGLERVEAALAAEARGLALVARRTGRAPGARVSRLLLLSGDGAERLYRNVERLAAAHAPRVLVAMIAADAATLGRATTAREAVVKVVLAQHKQAVTALLRALTA
;
A
#
# COMPACT_ATOMS: atom_id res chain seq x y z
N MET A 1 17.25 12.26 -15.68
CA MET A 1 17.77 12.39 -14.30
C MET A 1 16.77 13.16 -13.45
N THR A 2 15.95 12.46 -12.69
CA THR A 2 15.24 12.99 -11.51
C THR A 2 15.10 11.81 -10.57
N GLY A 3 15.88 11.78 -9.48
CA GLY A 3 15.73 10.77 -8.45
C GLY A 3 14.29 10.82 -7.95
N GLU A 4 13.54 9.73 -8.10
CA GLU A 4 12.18 9.63 -7.55
C GLU A 4 12.27 9.71 -6.04
N SER A 5 12.14 10.92 -5.50
CA SER A 5 11.96 11.13 -4.08
C SER A 5 10.65 10.44 -3.70
N THR A 6 10.73 9.28 -3.05
CA THR A 6 9.58 8.61 -2.44
C THR A 6 8.79 9.66 -1.67
N PRO A 7 7.48 9.83 -1.94
CA PRO A 7 6.70 10.85 -1.25
C PRO A 7 6.81 10.67 0.27
N PRO A 8 6.67 11.76 1.06
CA PRO A 8 6.77 11.67 2.51
C PRO A 8 5.84 10.58 3.05
N LEU A 9 6.35 9.76 3.97
CA LEU A 9 5.59 8.72 4.67
C LEU A 9 4.63 9.37 5.68
N PRO A 10 3.71 8.65 6.33
CA PRO A 10 2.92 9.23 7.42
C PRO A 10 3.81 9.91 8.47
N ARG A 11 3.37 11.06 9.04
CA ARG A 11 4.20 11.84 9.99
C ARG A 11 4.71 11.01 11.18
N GLU A 12 3.90 10.07 11.66
CA GLU A 12 4.29 9.16 12.75
C GLU A 12 5.41 8.20 12.36
N ILE A 13 5.54 7.89 11.06
CA ILE A 13 6.65 7.09 10.54
C ILE A 13 7.88 7.95 10.35
N GLU A 14 7.75 9.19 9.86
CA GLU A 14 8.90 10.08 9.74
C GLU A 14 9.54 10.42 11.09
N ALA A 15 8.74 10.47 12.16
CA ALA A 15 9.21 10.68 13.53
C ALA A 15 9.64 9.38 14.23
N ASP A 16 9.52 8.23 13.57
CA ASP A 16 9.86 6.93 14.15
C ASP A 16 11.39 6.75 14.19
N PRO A 17 11.98 6.27 15.30
CA PRO A 17 13.42 5.96 15.33
C PRO A 17 13.86 4.99 14.23
N GLY A 18 12.97 4.07 13.81
CA GLY A 18 13.21 3.11 12.74
C GLY A 18 12.93 3.62 11.33
N HIS A 19 12.62 4.91 11.12
CA HIS A 19 12.19 5.43 9.82
C HIS A 19 13.19 5.18 8.69
N GLU A 20 14.49 5.30 8.95
CA GLU A 20 15.53 5.03 7.94
C GLU A 20 15.54 3.55 7.53
N VAL A 21 15.31 2.63 8.48
CA VAL A 21 15.18 1.20 8.16
C VAL A 21 13.95 0.96 7.29
N ILE A 22 12.81 1.58 7.61
CA ILE A 22 11.58 1.50 6.80
C ILE A 22 11.84 2.02 5.39
N ARG A 23 12.47 3.19 5.25
CA ARG A 23 12.83 3.78 3.96
C ARG A 23 13.79 2.89 3.18
N ALA A 24 14.80 2.34 3.83
CA ALA A 24 15.74 1.42 3.22
C ALA A 24 15.01 0.18 2.69
N ARG A 25 14.08 -0.42 3.45
CA ARG A 25 13.27 -1.56 2.98
C ARG A 25 12.34 -1.21 1.83
N LEU A 26 11.75 -0.02 1.81
CA LEU A 26 10.90 0.45 0.71
C LEU A 26 11.67 0.79 -0.56
N ARG A 27 12.99 1.03 -0.46
CA ARG A 27 13.89 1.27 -1.59
C ARG A 27 14.65 0.01 -2.01
N ALA A 28 14.83 -0.94 -1.10
CA ALA A 28 15.58 -2.16 -1.34
C ALA A 28 14.77 -3.12 -2.22
N GLY A 29 15.34 -3.45 -3.40
CA GLY A 29 14.78 -4.46 -4.28
C GLY A 29 13.42 -4.04 -4.88
N GLY A 30 13.44 -3.63 -6.15
CA GLY A 30 12.25 -3.25 -6.88
C GLY A 30 11.89 -4.28 -7.93
N ARG A 31 10.59 -4.57 -8.09
CA ARG A 31 10.07 -5.33 -9.23
C ARG A 31 9.13 -4.45 -10.02
N ARG A 32 9.27 -4.46 -11.35
CA ARG A 32 8.24 -3.90 -12.24
C ARG A 32 6.94 -4.69 -12.07
N LEU A 33 5.84 -4.00 -11.91
CA LEU A 33 4.53 -4.64 -11.73
C LEU A 33 4.20 -5.60 -12.89
N TRP A 34 4.59 -5.26 -14.12
CA TRP A 34 4.44 -6.10 -15.30
C TRP A 34 5.52 -5.73 -16.35
N PRO A 35 5.78 -6.58 -17.37
CA PRO A 35 6.93 -6.40 -18.27
C PRO A 35 7.03 -5.04 -18.98
N GLY A 36 5.89 -4.50 -19.45
CA GLY A 36 5.82 -3.19 -20.11
C GLY A 36 5.52 -2.01 -19.17
N GLY A 37 5.44 -2.26 -17.86
CA GLY A 37 5.15 -1.24 -16.86
C GLY A 37 6.35 -0.35 -16.54
N GLN A 38 6.05 0.82 -15.99
CA GLN A 38 7.05 1.80 -15.53
C GLN A 38 7.18 1.80 -14.01
N ALA A 39 6.12 1.42 -13.28
CA ALA A 39 6.11 1.38 -11.83
C ALA A 39 6.98 0.23 -11.32
N VAL A 40 8.05 0.62 -10.61
CA VAL A 40 8.88 -0.27 -9.82
C VAL A 40 8.41 -0.18 -8.37
N VAL A 41 7.96 -1.30 -7.82
CA VAL A 41 7.46 -1.37 -6.44
C VAL A 41 8.40 -2.21 -5.56
N PRO A 42 8.55 -1.88 -4.27
CA PRO A 42 9.31 -2.73 -3.36
C PRO A 42 8.67 -4.11 -3.22
N VAL A 43 9.52 -5.12 -3.07
CA VAL A 43 9.10 -6.48 -2.74
C VAL A 43 9.42 -6.74 -1.27
N LEU A 44 8.39 -6.90 -0.45
CA LEU A 44 8.48 -7.02 1.00
C LEU A 44 8.30 -8.48 1.43
N PRO A 45 9.20 -9.02 2.27
CA PRO A 45 9.01 -10.37 2.81
C PRO A 45 7.83 -10.39 3.79
N LEU A 46 7.01 -11.43 3.73
CA LEU A 46 5.92 -11.65 4.69
C LEU A 46 6.44 -12.22 6.02
N ARG A 47 7.13 -11.38 6.79
CA ARG A 47 7.63 -11.74 8.11
C ARG A 47 6.49 -11.85 9.14
N PRO A 48 6.70 -12.56 10.27
CA PRO A 48 5.68 -12.67 11.32
C PRO A 48 5.12 -11.33 11.81
N ALA A 49 5.98 -10.30 11.94
CA ALA A 49 5.53 -8.96 12.32
C ALA A 49 4.55 -8.35 11.30
N LEU A 50 4.85 -8.48 10.00
CA LEU A 50 3.97 -7.97 8.94
C LEU A 50 2.67 -8.77 8.84
N ALA A 51 2.75 -10.10 8.97
CA ALA A 51 1.57 -10.96 9.04
C ALA A 51 0.67 -10.61 10.24
N GLY A 52 1.27 -10.40 11.42
CA GLY A 52 0.55 -9.97 12.62
C GLY A 52 -0.14 -8.61 12.45
N ALA A 53 0.54 -7.64 11.84
CA ALA A 53 -0.01 -6.33 11.55
C ALA A 53 -1.16 -6.38 10.53
N LEU A 54 -1.06 -7.24 9.50
CA LEU A 54 -2.15 -7.51 8.54
C LEU A 54 -3.37 -8.10 9.25
N GLY A 55 -3.19 -9.15 10.04
CA GLY A 55 -4.28 -9.79 10.78
C GLY A 55 -4.96 -8.84 11.77
N ALA A 56 -4.19 -8.01 12.49
CA ALA A 56 -4.75 -6.99 13.37
C ALA A 56 -5.57 -5.94 12.60
N ALA A 57 -5.02 -5.39 11.52
CA ALA A 57 -5.73 -4.39 10.71
C ALA A 57 -6.99 -4.96 10.05
N TYR A 58 -7.00 -6.24 9.67
CA TYR A 58 -8.19 -6.91 9.15
C TYR A 58 -9.28 -7.02 10.20
N ARG A 59 -8.94 -7.51 11.42
CA ARG A 59 -9.89 -7.63 12.53
C ARG A 59 -10.49 -6.29 12.94
N ASP A 60 -9.71 -5.21 12.85
CA ASP A 60 -10.16 -3.85 13.12
C ASP A 60 -11.03 -3.25 11.99
N GLY A 61 -11.28 -3.98 10.90
CA GLY A 61 -12.04 -3.48 9.75
C GLY A 61 -11.32 -2.39 8.95
N ARG A 62 -9.98 -2.30 9.06
CA ARG A 62 -9.17 -1.21 8.46
C ARG A 62 -8.58 -1.54 7.09
N LEU A 63 -8.90 -2.72 6.57
CA LEU A 63 -8.43 -3.21 5.28
C LEU A 63 -9.58 -3.36 4.29
N VAL A 64 -9.29 -3.02 3.03
CA VAL A 64 -10.13 -3.33 1.88
C VAL A 64 -9.45 -4.41 1.06
N LEU A 65 -10.16 -5.52 0.80
CA LEU A 65 -9.62 -6.66 0.06
C LEU A 65 -10.24 -6.74 -1.34
N GLY A 66 -9.41 -7.04 -2.33
CA GLY A 66 -9.83 -7.20 -3.74
C GLY A 66 -9.83 -5.90 -4.55
N LEU A 67 -9.50 -6.01 -5.84
CA LEU A 67 -9.26 -4.85 -6.71
C LEU A 67 -10.49 -3.92 -6.82
N GLU A 68 -11.67 -4.45 -7.12
CA GLU A 68 -12.89 -3.64 -7.35
C GLU A 68 -13.25 -2.80 -6.14
N ARG A 69 -13.19 -3.40 -4.93
CA ARG A 69 -13.46 -2.69 -3.69
C ARG A 69 -12.41 -1.62 -3.41
N VAL A 70 -11.14 -1.91 -3.71
CA VAL A 70 -10.04 -0.96 -3.59
C VAL A 70 -10.23 0.23 -4.54
N GLU A 71 -10.59 -0.02 -5.80
CA GLU A 71 -10.89 1.03 -6.79
C GLU A 71 -12.05 1.92 -6.31
N ALA A 72 -13.15 1.31 -5.86
CA ALA A 72 -14.31 2.04 -5.34
C ALA A 72 -13.94 2.90 -4.12
N ALA A 73 -13.15 2.36 -3.20
CA ALA A 73 -12.77 3.04 -1.97
C ALA A 73 -11.82 4.23 -2.23
N LEU A 74 -10.85 4.08 -3.15
CA LEU A 74 -9.98 5.19 -3.56
C LEU A 74 -10.71 6.25 -4.38
N ALA A 75 -11.66 5.86 -5.23
CA ALA A 75 -12.51 6.80 -5.96
C ALA A 75 -13.40 7.61 -5.02
N ALA A 76 -13.99 6.98 -4.01
CA ALA A 76 -14.78 7.66 -2.99
C ALA A 76 -13.94 8.67 -2.21
N GLU A 77 -12.71 8.30 -1.83
CA GLU A 77 -11.78 9.21 -1.20
C GLU A 77 -11.43 10.41 -2.09
N ALA A 78 -11.06 10.16 -3.35
CA ALA A 78 -10.66 11.22 -4.29
C ALA A 78 -11.78 12.27 -4.45
N ARG A 79 -13.05 11.82 -4.53
CA ARG A 79 -14.21 12.72 -4.55
C ARG A 79 -14.32 13.56 -3.27
N GLY A 80 -14.13 12.94 -2.10
CA GLY A 80 -14.14 13.64 -0.82
C GLY A 80 -13.04 14.70 -0.72
N LEU A 81 -11.82 14.36 -1.15
CA LEU A 81 -10.69 15.29 -1.19
C LEU A 81 -10.95 16.47 -2.14
N ALA A 82 -11.52 16.22 -3.32
CA ALA A 82 -11.88 17.27 -4.26
C ALA A 82 -12.94 18.24 -3.70
N LEU A 83 -13.94 17.71 -2.97
CA LEU A 83 -14.94 18.52 -2.29
C LEU A 83 -14.32 19.43 -1.22
N VAL A 84 -13.43 18.89 -0.39
CA VAL A 84 -12.73 19.67 0.65
C VAL A 84 -11.82 20.72 0.03
N ALA A 85 -11.10 20.38 -1.04
CA ALA A 85 -10.22 21.32 -1.73
C ALA A 85 -11.01 22.49 -2.32
N ARG A 86 -12.17 22.23 -2.94
CA ARG A 86 -13.08 23.28 -3.44
C ARG A 86 -13.59 24.19 -2.32
N ARG A 87 -13.91 23.64 -1.16
CA ARG A 87 -14.42 24.41 -0.01
C ARG A 87 -13.35 25.24 0.68
N THR A 88 -12.11 24.76 0.74
CA THR A 88 -11.03 25.37 1.54
C THR A 88 -10.02 26.15 0.70
N GLY A 89 -10.09 26.04 -0.63
CA GLY A 89 -9.09 26.59 -1.56
C GLY A 89 -7.71 25.92 -1.45
N ARG A 90 -7.55 24.85 -0.65
CA ARG A 90 -6.27 24.18 -0.40
C ARG A 90 -6.21 22.84 -1.09
N ALA A 91 -5.13 22.59 -1.82
CA ALA A 91 -4.86 21.29 -2.40
C ALA A 91 -4.64 20.23 -1.29
N PRO A 92 -5.07 18.97 -1.50
CA PRO A 92 -4.76 17.88 -0.59
C PRO A 92 -3.24 17.70 -0.45
N GLY A 93 -2.75 17.49 0.77
CA GLY A 93 -1.32 17.29 1.01
C GLY A 93 -0.74 16.07 0.28
N ALA A 94 0.53 16.17 -0.14
CA ALA A 94 1.26 15.21 -0.99
C ALA A 94 1.91 14.03 -0.23
N ARG A 95 1.27 13.52 0.83
CA ARG A 95 1.86 12.51 1.73
C ARG A 95 1.25 11.13 1.53
N VAL A 96 2.06 10.08 1.64
CA VAL A 96 1.57 8.70 1.71
C VAL A 96 0.62 8.57 2.89
N SER A 97 -0.58 8.10 2.60
CA SER A 97 -1.62 7.85 3.60
C SER A 97 -2.33 6.53 3.38
N ARG A 98 -2.03 5.82 2.29
CA ARG A 98 -2.60 4.53 1.92
C ARG A 98 -1.47 3.59 1.51
N LEU A 99 -1.60 2.34 1.88
CA LEU A 99 -0.68 1.28 1.49
C LEU A 99 -1.46 0.22 0.72
N LEU A 100 -1.07 -0.01 -0.52
CA LEU A 100 -1.63 -1.04 -1.39
C LEU A 100 -0.63 -2.19 -1.50
N LEU A 101 -1.02 -3.36 -0.99
CA LEU A 101 -0.22 -4.58 -0.97
C LEU A 101 -0.76 -5.58 -1.97
N LEU A 102 0.15 -6.19 -2.73
CA LEU A 102 -0.17 -7.17 -3.77
C LEU A 102 0.47 -8.52 -3.44
N SER A 103 -0.19 -9.62 -3.79
CA SER A 103 0.49 -10.92 -3.85
C SER A 103 1.43 -10.98 -5.06
N GLY A 104 2.41 -11.89 -5.02
CA GLY A 104 3.43 -12.04 -6.07
C GLY A 104 2.98 -12.81 -7.31
N ASP A 105 1.84 -13.50 -7.23
CA ASP A 105 1.25 -14.44 -8.20
C ASP A 105 -0.01 -13.88 -8.90
N GLY A 106 -0.21 -12.56 -8.85
CA GLY A 106 -1.22 -11.87 -9.65
C GLY A 106 -1.04 -12.06 -11.15
N ALA A 107 -2.15 -12.04 -11.90
CA ALA A 107 -2.10 -12.04 -13.36
C ALA A 107 -1.66 -10.67 -13.89
N GLU A 108 -1.03 -10.60 -15.06
CA GLU A 108 -0.53 -9.35 -15.63
C GLU A 108 -1.60 -8.24 -15.75
N ARG A 109 -2.84 -8.63 -16.09
CA ARG A 109 -3.99 -7.70 -16.15
C ARG A 109 -4.25 -7.00 -14.81
N LEU A 110 -4.08 -7.70 -13.69
CA LEU A 110 -4.24 -7.15 -12.34
C LEU A 110 -3.18 -6.08 -12.10
N TYR A 111 -1.93 -6.40 -12.41
CA TYR A 111 -0.80 -5.49 -12.21
C TYR A 111 -0.88 -4.24 -13.08
N ARG A 112 -1.34 -4.35 -14.33
CA ARG A 112 -1.66 -3.19 -15.17
C ARG A 112 -2.72 -2.29 -14.54
N ASN A 113 -3.80 -2.87 -14.01
CA ASN A 113 -4.85 -2.10 -13.36
C ASN A 113 -4.31 -1.39 -12.11
N VAL A 114 -3.52 -2.09 -11.30
CA VAL A 114 -2.91 -1.51 -10.11
C VAL A 114 -1.93 -0.39 -10.44
N GLU A 115 -1.12 -0.51 -11.49
CA GLU A 115 -0.23 0.57 -11.93
C GLU A 115 -1.02 1.83 -12.31
N ARG A 116 -2.08 1.69 -13.11
CA ARG A 116 -2.95 2.83 -13.47
C ARG A 116 -3.62 3.45 -12.24
N LEU A 117 -4.08 2.62 -11.31
CA LEU A 117 -4.71 3.05 -10.07
C LEU A 117 -3.71 3.82 -9.18
N ALA A 118 -2.48 3.32 -9.05
CA ALA A 118 -1.43 3.98 -8.28
C ALA A 118 -1.07 5.35 -8.87
N ALA A 119 -0.96 5.45 -10.20
CA ALA A 119 -0.71 6.71 -10.88
C ALA A 119 -1.86 7.72 -10.67
N ALA A 120 -3.11 7.27 -10.75
CA ALA A 120 -4.29 8.13 -10.57
C ALA A 120 -4.44 8.68 -9.14
N HIS A 121 -3.92 7.97 -8.13
CA HIS A 121 -4.00 8.35 -6.72
C HIS A 121 -2.65 8.77 -6.11
N ALA A 122 -1.63 8.96 -6.95
CA ALA A 122 -0.36 9.51 -6.52
C ALA A 122 -0.55 10.93 -5.96
N PRO A 123 0.25 11.34 -4.95
CA PRO A 123 1.30 10.57 -4.27
C PRO A 123 0.81 9.83 -3.00
N ARG A 124 -0.51 9.73 -2.77
CA ARG A 124 -1.07 9.27 -1.48
C ARG A 124 -1.03 7.76 -1.29
N VAL A 125 -1.00 7.01 -2.39
CA VAL A 125 -0.96 5.55 -2.39
C VAL A 125 0.47 5.09 -2.61
N LEU A 126 1.03 4.42 -1.60
CA LEU A 126 2.26 3.65 -1.73
C LEU A 126 1.89 2.22 -2.12
N VAL A 127 2.51 1.68 -3.15
CA VAL A 127 2.29 0.29 -3.60
C VAL A 127 3.50 -0.57 -3.22
N ALA A 128 3.25 -1.77 -2.72
CA ALA A 128 4.28 -2.77 -2.49
C ALA A 128 3.78 -4.17 -2.85
N MET A 129 4.69 -5.03 -3.28
CA MET A 129 4.42 -6.44 -3.49
C MET A 129 4.86 -7.23 -2.25
N ILE A 130 4.08 -8.21 -1.83
CA ILE A 130 4.46 -9.18 -0.81
C ILE A 130 5.11 -10.37 -1.52
N ALA A 131 6.26 -10.82 -1.01
CA ALA A 131 6.94 -12.03 -1.48
C ALA A 131 6.21 -13.30 -1.01
N ALA A 132 4.93 -13.43 -1.38
CA ALA A 132 4.06 -14.55 -1.07
C ALA A 132 2.97 -14.65 -2.15
N ASP A 133 2.42 -15.85 -2.33
CA ASP A 133 1.25 -16.07 -3.17
C ASP A 133 -0.04 -15.54 -2.51
N ALA A 134 -1.12 -15.52 -3.29
CA ALA A 134 -2.40 -14.97 -2.85
C ALA A 134 -3.03 -15.77 -1.71
N ALA A 135 -2.78 -17.08 -1.65
CA ALA A 135 -3.28 -17.95 -0.58
C ALA A 135 -2.58 -17.65 0.74
N THR A 136 -1.26 -17.49 0.72
CA THR A 136 -0.44 -17.17 1.88
C THR A 136 -0.73 -15.76 2.38
N LEU A 137 -0.87 -14.79 1.48
CA LEU A 137 -1.29 -13.43 1.83
C LEU A 137 -2.71 -13.43 2.44
N GLY A 138 -3.64 -14.20 1.87
CA GLY A 138 -5.00 -14.30 2.39
C GLY A 138 -5.09 -14.95 3.76
N ARG A 139 -4.34 -16.03 4.01
CA ARG A 139 -4.19 -16.64 5.34
C ARG A 139 -3.62 -15.66 6.36
N ALA A 140 -2.52 -14.99 6.03
CA ALA A 140 -1.90 -14.02 6.94
C ALA A 140 -2.82 -12.83 7.27
N THR A 141 -3.67 -12.42 6.32
CA THR A 141 -4.57 -11.28 6.49
C THR A 141 -5.85 -11.67 7.23
N THR A 142 -6.48 -12.78 6.86
CA THR A 142 -7.84 -13.12 7.31
C THR A 142 -7.90 -14.20 8.38
N ALA A 143 -6.77 -14.87 8.66
CA ALA A 143 -6.70 -16.09 9.47
C ALA A 143 -7.58 -17.24 8.96
N ARG A 144 -7.97 -17.20 7.68
CA ARG A 144 -8.78 -18.22 6.99
C ARG A 144 -8.09 -18.62 5.69
N GLU A 145 -8.44 -19.78 5.17
CA GLU A 145 -8.08 -20.16 3.79
C GLU A 145 -8.83 -19.23 2.82
N ALA A 146 -8.13 -18.21 2.33
CA ALA A 146 -8.65 -17.22 1.41
C ALA A 146 -7.60 -16.87 0.38
N VAL A 147 -8.03 -16.61 -0.86
CA VAL A 147 -7.14 -16.14 -1.93
C VAL A 147 -7.27 -14.63 -2.04
N VAL A 148 -6.26 -13.91 -1.56
CA VAL A 148 -6.25 -12.43 -1.54
C VAL A 148 -5.07 -11.93 -2.36
N LYS A 149 -5.37 -11.23 -3.47
CA LYS A 149 -4.35 -10.68 -4.37
C LYS A 149 -4.05 -9.20 -4.14
N VAL A 150 -4.99 -8.48 -3.53
CA VAL A 150 -4.92 -7.02 -3.33
C VAL A 150 -5.47 -6.69 -1.95
N VAL A 151 -4.69 -5.93 -1.18
CA VAL A 151 -5.05 -5.43 0.15
C VAL A 151 -4.74 -3.94 0.21
N LEU A 152 -5.72 -3.12 0.57
CA LEU A 152 -5.54 -1.69 0.80
C LEU A 152 -5.71 -1.39 2.29
N ALA A 153 -4.70 -0.79 2.91
CA ALA A 153 -4.83 -0.15 4.21
C ALA A 153 -5.16 1.34 4.03
N GLN A 154 -6.33 1.76 4.50
CA GLN A 154 -6.83 3.13 4.32
C GLN A 154 -6.72 4.00 5.58
N HIS A 155 -6.61 3.38 6.74
CA HIS A 155 -6.53 4.08 8.01
C HIS A 155 -5.10 4.38 8.38
N LYS A 156 -4.84 5.61 8.85
CA LYS A 156 -3.50 6.06 9.31
C LYS A 156 -2.86 5.03 10.25
N GLN A 157 -3.60 4.55 11.24
CA GLN A 157 -3.11 3.56 12.21
C GLN A 157 -2.69 2.25 11.55
N ALA A 158 -3.47 1.73 10.60
CA ALA A 158 -3.13 0.51 9.87
C ALA A 158 -1.90 0.70 8.98
N VAL A 159 -1.81 1.83 8.27
CA VAL A 159 -0.64 2.16 7.43
C VAL A 159 0.61 2.30 8.29
N THR A 160 0.55 3.04 9.40
CA THR A 160 1.68 3.19 10.34
C THR A 160 2.10 1.82 10.90
N ALA A 161 1.16 0.99 11.35
CA ALA A 161 1.46 -0.33 11.92
C ALA A 161 2.13 -1.26 10.90
N LEU A 162 1.62 -1.32 9.67
CA LEU A 162 2.21 -2.13 8.59
C LEU A 162 3.61 -1.65 8.20
N LEU A 163 3.84 -0.35 8.15
CA LEU A 163 5.16 0.21 7.86
C LEU A 163 6.16 -0.05 9.00
N ARG A 164 5.74 0.07 10.27
CA ARG A 164 6.58 -0.28 11.42
C ARG A 164 6.95 -1.76 11.44
N ALA A 165 6.06 -2.64 10.98
CA ALA A 165 6.34 -4.07 10.91
C ALA A 165 7.51 -4.43 9.97
N LEU A 166 8.01 -3.48 9.16
CA LEU A 166 9.18 -3.67 8.30
C LEU A 166 10.53 -3.52 9.01
N THR A 167 10.55 -2.98 10.24
CA THR A 167 11.78 -2.85 11.03
C THR A 167 12.16 -4.12 11.77
N ALA A 168 11.21 -5.05 11.93
CA ALA A 168 11.38 -6.35 12.56
C ALA A 168 11.96 -7.41 11.61
#